data_AF-A0A3D2X4J8-F1
#
_entry.id   AF-A0A3D2X4J8-F1
#
_cell.length_a   1.000
_cell.length_b   1.000
_cell.length_c   1.000
_cell.angle_alpha   90.00
_cell.angle_beta   90.00
_cell.angle_gamma   90.00
#
_symmetry.space_group_name_H-M   'P 1'
#
loop_
_entity.id
_entity.type
_entity.pdbx_description
1 polymer ?
#
loop_
_entity_poly.entity_id
_entity_poly.type
_entity_poly.pdbx_seq_one_letter_code
_entity_poly.pdbx_strand_id
1 'polypeptide(L)'
;IFGTRDEETSILEPKETVFEITLGDKKVIVKPNPECWDEYFEVGICDVDLEDNYVEFYTTQFEDCYGSSLLFRLNGKCLEEAVGTGYEEIVGVSGDGKIFIWNGSFRNTYFEDESYEDFLLWYLDYKTGNFISSNHMIGKIYHAFYDDILFRQLEYVPWGPPINITLDLPGAFYEPEFGELLTVLDKDDGAQAIKVRTQDGKEGWIGGHHMVWN
;
A
#
# COMPACT_ATOMS: atom_id res chain seq x y z
N ILE A 1 -20.94 -12.90 -5.24
CA ILE A 1 -22.41 -12.63 -5.22
C ILE A 1 -22.59 -11.40 -4.35
N PHE A 2 -22.93 -10.26 -4.96
CA PHE A 2 -23.20 -9.02 -4.23
C PHE A 2 -24.53 -9.16 -3.50
N GLY A 3 -24.48 -9.19 -2.17
CA GLY A 3 -25.67 -9.19 -1.32
C GLY A 3 -26.16 -7.76 -1.11
N THR A 4 -27.42 -7.52 -1.44
CA THR A 4 -28.16 -6.31 -1.11
C THR A 4 -28.24 -6.15 0.42
N ARG A 5 -27.86 -4.97 0.91
CA ARG A 5 -27.97 -4.58 2.33
C ARG A 5 -29.44 -4.30 2.61
N ASP A 6 -30.11 -5.15 3.38
CA ASP A 6 -31.46 -4.89 3.87
C ASP A 6 -31.42 -3.73 4.87
N GLU A 7 -32.22 -2.69 4.59
CA GLU A 7 -32.46 -1.55 5.47
C GLU A 7 -33.35 -1.97 6.65
N GLU A 8 -32.78 -2.60 7.67
CA GLU A 8 -33.34 -2.55 9.02
C GLU A 8 -32.34 -1.83 9.93
N THR A 9 -32.55 -0.51 10.06
CA THR A 9 -31.84 0.37 11.00
C THR A 9 -32.27 0.08 12.43
N SER A 10 -31.71 -0.98 13.02
CA SER A 10 -31.46 -0.95 14.45
C SER A 10 -30.32 0.04 14.68
N ILE A 11 -30.62 1.19 15.28
CA ILE A 11 -29.59 2.10 15.80
C ILE A 11 -28.91 1.32 16.93
N LEU A 12 -27.87 0.56 16.58
CA LEU A 12 -26.86 0.13 17.53
C LEU A 12 -26.20 1.43 17.97
N GLU A 13 -26.38 1.82 19.25
CA GLU A 13 -25.51 2.84 19.83
C GLU A 13 -24.07 2.45 19.50
N PRO A 14 -23.23 3.36 18.98
CA PRO A 14 -21.84 3.05 18.70
C PRO A 14 -21.22 2.63 20.03
N LYS A 15 -21.02 1.33 20.20
CA LYS A 15 -20.12 0.85 21.24
C LYS A 15 -18.78 1.48 20.90
N GLU A 16 -18.26 2.32 21.80
CA GLU A 16 -16.88 2.82 21.69
C GLU A 16 -16.00 1.59 21.42
N THR A 17 -15.57 1.41 20.18
CA THR A 17 -14.76 0.26 19.81
C THR A 17 -13.36 0.62 20.21
N VAL A 18 -13.00 0.29 21.44
CA VAL A 18 -11.69 0.61 22.00
C VAL A 18 -10.79 -0.60 21.83
N PHE A 19 -9.68 -0.43 21.14
CA PHE A 19 -8.62 -1.44 21.10
C PHE A 19 -7.66 -1.18 22.25
N GLU A 20 -7.59 -2.12 23.19
CA GLU A 20 -6.62 -2.08 24.29
C GLU A 20 -5.54 -3.13 24.05
N ILE A 21 -4.30 -2.67 23.80
CA ILE A 21 -3.11 -3.52 23.81
C ILE A 21 -2.51 -3.43 25.21
N THR A 22 -2.60 -4.53 25.98
CA THR A 22 -2.01 -4.63 27.32
C THR A 22 -0.73 -5.46 27.28
N LEU A 23 0.36 -4.90 27.80
CA LEU A 23 1.67 -5.53 27.89
C LEU A 23 2.18 -5.40 29.34
N GLY A 24 1.89 -6.41 30.16
CA GLY A 24 2.13 -6.33 31.61
C GLY A 24 1.28 -5.22 32.24
N ASP A 25 1.95 -4.26 32.89
CA ASP A 25 1.30 -3.10 33.53
C ASP A 25 1.07 -1.92 32.56
N LYS A 26 1.50 -2.04 31.29
CA LYS A 26 1.34 -0.99 30.27
C LYS A 26 0.12 -1.24 29.41
N LYS A 27 -0.54 -0.15 29.00
CA LYS A 27 -1.73 -0.15 28.15
C LYS A 27 -1.61 0.89 27.06
N VAL A 28 -1.86 0.51 25.81
CA VAL A 28 -2.18 1.43 24.72
C VAL A 28 -3.64 1.26 24.37
N ILE A 29 -4.33 2.38 24.33
CA ILE A 29 -5.75 2.47 24.07
C ILE A 29 -5.90 3.24 22.76
N VAL A 30 -6.36 2.55 21.72
CA VAL A 30 -6.67 3.18 20.44
C VAL A 30 -8.18 3.34 20.35
N LYS A 31 -8.59 4.57 20.06
CA LYS A 31 -9.99 4.94 19.89
C LYS A 31 -10.18 5.38 18.43
N PRO A 32 -10.90 4.59 17.61
CA PRO A 32 -11.34 5.01 16.29
C PRO A 32 -12.10 6.32 16.37
N ASN A 33 -12.06 7.12 15.31
CA ASN A 33 -12.75 8.40 15.30
C ASN A 33 -14.26 8.14 15.14
N PRO A 34 -15.09 8.48 16.14
CA PRO A 34 -16.53 8.19 16.09
C PRO A 34 -17.28 9.01 15.02
N GLU A 35 -16.65 10.04 14.43
CA GLU A 35 -17.24 10.83 13.35
C GLU A 35 -17.12 10.18 11.97
N CYS A 36 -16.36 9.09 11.85
CA CYS A 36 -16.10 8.40 10.59
C CYS A 36 -16.92 7.09 10.56
N TRP A 37 -17.85 6.99 9.61
CA TRP A 37 -18.94 6.00 9.65
C TRP A 37 -18.61 4.66 8.97
N ASP A 38 -17.48 4.58 8.25
CA ASP A 38 -17.02 3.41 7.49
C ASP A 38 -15.54 3.06 7.78
N GLU A 39 -15.08 3.22 9.03
CA GLU A 39 -13.71 2.88 9.40
C GLU A 39 -13.53 1.37 9.63
N TYR A 40 -12.54 0.80 8.96
CA TYR A 40 -11.90 -0.43 9.40
C TYR A 40 -10.69 -0.07 10.26
N PHE A 41 -10.36 -0.94 11.20
CA PHE A 41 -9.18 -0.81 12.04
C PHE A 41 -8.38 -2.09 11.94
N GLU A 42 -7.12 -1.98 11.53
CA GLU A 42 -6.18 -3.08 11.48
C GLU A 42 -5.16 -2.98 12.60
N VAL A 43 -4.78 -4.14 13.15
CA VAL A 43 -3.62 -4.28 14.02
C VAL A 43 -2.73 -5.37 13.47
N GLY A 44 -1.47 -5.02 13.21
CA GLY A 44 -0.43 -5.97 12.84
C GLY A 44 0.64 -6.10 13.90
N ILE A 45 1.19 -7.30 14.04
CA ILE A 45 2.38 -7.58 14.84
C ILE A 45 3.49 -7.90 13.85
N CYS A 46 4.62 -7.21 13.98
CA CYS A 46 5.75 -7.35 13.07
C CYS A 46 7.08 -7.19 13.81
N ASP A 47 8.16 -7.50 13.12
CA ASP A 47 9.52 -7.23 13.56
C ASP A 47 10.20 -6.50 12.40
N VAL A 48 10.39 -5.19 12.57
CA VAL A 48 10.88 -4.31 11.50
C VAL A 48 12.40 -4.44 11.37
N ASP A 49 13.11 -4.70 12.46
CA ASP A 49 14.56 -4.89 12.53
C ASP A 49 14.89 -6.08 13.43
N LEU A 50 15.07 -7.25 12.80
CA LEU A 50 15.32 -8.52 13.46
C LEU A 50 16.57 -8.52 14.37
N GLU A 51 17.44 -7.51 14.25
CA GLU A 51 18.67 -7.39 15.01
C GLU A 51 18.53 -6.60 16.32
N ASP A 52 17.42 -5.87 16.54
CA ASP A 52 17.33 -4.87 17.61
C ASP A 52 16.68 -5.36 18.93
N ASN A 53 16.14 -6.59 18.94
CA ASN A 53 15.39 -7.24 20.04
C ASN A 53 14.08 -6.54 20.44
N TYR A 54 13.46 -5.80 19.51
CA TYR A 54 12.12 -5.29 19.69
C TYR A 54 11.10 -6.14 18.92
N VAL A 55 9.85 -5.99 19.32
CA VAL A 55 8.69 -6.39 18.52
C VAL A 55 7.89 -5.12 18.28
N GLU A 56 7.50 -4.90 17.04
CA GLU A 56 6.65 -3.80 16.65
C GLU A 56 5.19 -4.21 16.51
N PHE A 57 4.31 -3.25 16.80
CA PHE A 57 2.88 -3.35 16.58
C PHE A 57 2.48 -2.12 15.78
N TYR A 58 1.78 -2.30 14.67
CA TYR A 58 1.17 -1.17 13.98
C TYR A 58 -0.34 -1.21 14.13
N THR A 59 -0.92 -0.01 14.07
CA THR A 59 -2.36 0.19 14.00
C THR A 59 -2.65 1.02 12.77
N THR A 60 -3.61 0.59 11.94
CA THR A 60 -4.04 1.34 10.77
C THR A 60 -5.51 1.70 10.91
N GLN A 61 -5.81 2.99 10.79
CA GLN A 61 -7.15 3.52 10.72
C GLN A 61 -7.47 3.85 9.27
N PHE A 62 -8.60 3.37 8.77
CA PHE A 62 -9.03 3.61 7.40
C PHE A 62 -10.14 4.66 7.33
N GLU A 63 -10.00 5.63 6.42
CA GLU A 63 -11.04 6.56 6.00
C GLU A 63 -11.24 6.37 4.49
N ASP A 64 -12.38 5.81 4.09
CA ASP A 64 -12.66 5.33 2.72
C ASP A 64 -11.60 4.34 2.21
N CYS A 65 -10.78 4.75 1.23
CA CYS A 65 -9.69 3.94 0.68
C CYS A 65 -8.30 4.35 1.20
N TYR A 66 -8.23 5.27 2.17
CA TYR A 66 -6.97 5.74 2.74
C TYR A 66 -6.74 5.12 4.11
N GLY A 67 -5.55 4.59 4.34
CA GLY A 67 -5.11 4.14 5.67
C GLY A 67 -4.07 5.09 6.26
N SER A 68 -4.13 5.31 7.57
CA SER A 68 -3.10 6.00 8.34
C SER A 68 -2.56 5.06 9.40
N SER A 69 -1.24 4.86 9.42
CA SER A 69 -0.61 3.90 10.32
C SER A 69 0.27 4.56 11.40
N LEU A 70 0.20 4.00 12.60
CA LEU A 70 1.10 4.29 13.70
C LEU A 70 1.82 3.01 14.12
N LEU A 71 3.14 3.08 14.21
CA LEU A 71 4.00 1.97 14.62
C LEU A 71 4.50 2.21 16.05
N PHE A 72 4.34 1.21 16.90
CA PHE A 72 4.83 1.17 18.27
C PHE A 72 5.86 0.06 18.42
N ARG A 73 6.88 0.25 19.25
CA ARG A 73 7.92 -0.77 19.51
C ARG A 73 7.95 -1.19 20.97
N LEU A 74 8.26 -2.45 21.22
CA LEU A 74 8.30 -3.08 22.54
C LEU A 74 9.58 -3.90 22.76
N ASN A 75 10.32 -3.63 23.83
CA ASN A 75 11.47 -4.43 24.30
C ASN A 75 11.22 -5.17 25.63
N GLY A 76 9.96 -5.48 25.93
CA GLY A 76 9.53 -6.12 27.18
C GLY A 76 9.51 -5.22 28.42
N LYS A 77 9.93 -3.95 28.32
CA LYS A 77 9.86 -2.96 29.42
C LYS A 77 9.08 -1.72 29.08
N CYS A 78 9.13 -1.25 27.84
CA CYS A 78 8.38 -0.09 27.38
C CYS A 78 7.75 -0.27 26.03
N LEU A 79 6.55 0.30 25.90
CA LEU A 79 5.90 0.57 24.64
C LEU A 79 6.16 2.05 24.34
N GLU A 80 6.71 2.32 23.17
CA GLU A 80 6.99 3.66 22.68
C GLU A 80 6.48 3.79 21.23
N GLU A 81 5.97 4.96 20.89
CA GLU A 81 5.68 5.29 19.49
C GLU A 81 7.01 5.38 18.76
N ALA A 82 7.16 4.60 17.70
CA ALA A 82 8.39 4.48 16.94
C ALA A 82 8.33 5.38 15.70
N VAL A 83 7.28 5.22 14.89
CA VAL A 83 7.12 5.90 13.60
C VAL A 83 5.64 6.14 13.32
N GLY A 84 5.29 7.38 12.96
CA GLY A 84 4.00 7.70 12.33
C GLY A 84 4.19 7.85 10.83
N THR A 85 3.36 7.18 10.03
CA THR A 85 3.49 7.19 8.56
C THR A 85 2.72 8.34 7.90
N GLY A 86 1.91 9.08 8.66
CA GLY A 86 1.02 10.11 8.10
C GLY A 86 -0.20 9.48 7.46
N TYR A 87 -0.54 9.87 6.23
CA TYR A 87 -1.67 9.34 5.45
C TYR A 87 -1.30 8.07 4.65
N GLU A 88 -0.48 7.21 5.26
CA GLU A 88 0.05 6.02 4.59
C GLU A 88 -0.26 4.75 5.39
N GLU A 89 -0.83 3.76 4.71
CA GLU A 89 -1.03 2.41 5.24
C GLU A 89 0.28 1.62 5.23
N ILE A 90 0.62 0.93 6.31
CA ILE A 90 1.68 -0.09 6.33
C ILE A 90 1.11 -1.37 5.74
N VAL A 91 1.70 -1.84 4.64
CA VAL A 91 1.30 -3.08 3.95
C VAL A 91 2.27 -4.24 4.20
N GLY A 92 3.44 -3.96 4.77
CA GLY A 92 4.42 -4.99 5.11
C GLY A 92 5.72 -4.44 5.64
N VAL A 93 6.60 -5.34 6.09
CA VAL A 93 7.93 -5.02 6.57
C VAL A 93 8.94 -6.05 6.08
N SER A 94 10.20 -5.67 6.00
CA SER A 94 11.31 -6.49 5.49
C SER A 94 12.08 -7.26 6.56
N GLY A 95 12.06 -6.80 7.82
CA GLY A 95 12.92 -7.30 8.89
C GLY A 95 14.35 -6.76 8.88
N ASP A 96 14.74 -5.94 7.88
CA ASP A 96 16.04 -5.23 7.82
C ASP A 96 15.89 -3.70 7.90
N GLY A 97 14.73 -3.21 8.34
CA GLY A 97 14.45 -1.80 8.58
C GLY A 97 13.61 -1.11 7.50
N LYS A 98 13.15 -1.80 6.45
CA LYS A 98 12.20 -1.23 5.47
C LYS A 98 10.75 -1.48 5.90
N ILE A 99 9.96 -0.41 5.95
CA ILE A 99 8.51 -0.43 6.11
C ILE A 99 7.89 -0.15 4.74
N PHE A 100 7.13 -1.11 4.21
CA PHE A 100 6.41 -0.96 2.95
C PHE A 100 5.08 -0.28 3.21
N ILE A 101 4.82 0.78 2.45
CA ILE A 101 3.59 1.56 2.53
C ILE A 101 2.76 1.42 1.25
N TRP A 102 1.46 1.60 1.36
CA TRP A 102 0.53 1.41 0.24
C TRP A 102 0.87 2.29 -0.97
N ASN A 103 1.00 3.62 -0.82
CA ASN A 103 1.39 4.48 -1.95
C ASN A 103 2.83 4.29 -2.40
N GLY A 104 3.68 3.70 -1.55
CA GLY A 104 5.07 3.36 -1.91
C GLY A 104 5.20 2.06 -2.71
N SER A 105 4.12 1.31 -2.81
CA SER A 105 4.04 0.08 -3.59
C SER A 105 3.36 0.39 -4.92
N PHE A 106 3.96 0.00 -6.04
CA PHE A 106 3.32 0.14 -7.35
C PHE A 106 1.99 -0.64 -7.41
N ARG A 107 1.96 -1.80 -6.74
CA ARG A 107 0.76 -2.63 -6.57
C ARG A 107 0.91 -3.61 -5.41
N ASN A 108 -0.20 -4.25 -5.06
CA ASN A 108 -0.20 -5.42 -4.17
C ASN A 108 0.33 -6.68 -4.88
N THR A 109 0.92 -7.59 -4.11
CA THR A 109 1.34 -8.91 -4.59
C THR A 109 0.13 -9.83 -4.71
N TYR A 110 -0.18 -10.30 -5.91
CA TYR A 110 -1.30 -11.21 -6.16
C TYR A 110 -0.86 -12.64 -6.48
N PHE A 111 0.41 -12.83 -6.83
CA PHE A 111 0.99 -14.13 -7.17
C PHE A 111 1.92 -14.61 -6.06
N GLU A 112 1.98 -15.93 -5.83
CA GLU A 112 2.74 -16.52 -4.71
C GLU A 112 4.26 -16.35 -4.85
N ASP A 113 4.76 -16.11 -6.06
CA ASP A 113 6.17 -15.90 -6.37
C ASP A 113 6.60 -14.42 -6.34
N GLU A 114 5.66 -13.52 -6.03
CA GLU A 114 5.88 -12.08 -5.96
C GLU A 114 6.09 -11.63 -4.50
N SER A 115 7.11 -10.79 -4.25
CA SER A 115 7.31 -10.15 -2.95
C SER A 115 7.00 -8.65 -3.01
N TYR A 116 6.63 -8.04 -1.88
CA TYR A 116 6.41 -6.58 -1.82
C TYR A 116 7.64 -5.79 -2.26
N GLU A 117 8.86 -6.30 -2.01
CA GLU A 117 10.09 -5.65 -2.46
C GLU A 117 10.21 -5.58 -3.99
N ASP A 118 9.62 -6.53 -4.72
CA ASP A 118 9.66 -6.56 -6.19
C ASP A 118 8.79 -5.46 -6.83
N PHE A 119 7.80 -4.95 -6.09
CA PHE A 119 6.84 -3.93 -6.56
C PHE A 119 6.99 -2.59 -5.85
N LEU A 120 8.14 -2.34 -5.25
CA LEU A 120 8.38 -1.18 -4.41
C LEU A 120 8.90 0.01 -5.23
N LEU A 121 8.15 1.12 -5.21
CA LEU A 121 8.60 2.42 -5.73
C LEU A 121 9.47 3.11 -4.67
N TRP A 122 9.00 3.15 -3.42
CA TRP A 122 9.74 3.66 -2.26
C TRP A 122 9.25 3.02 -0.96
N TYR A 123 10.05 3.09 0.08
CA TYR A 123 9.72 2.61 1.43
C TYR A 123 10.07 3.66 2.48
N LEU A 124 9.52 3.49 3.68
CA LEU A 124 9.93 4.25 4.85
C LEU A 124 11.07 3.52 5.55
N ASP A 125 12.24 4.15 5.64
CA ASP A 125 13.39 3.63 6.36
C ASP A 125 13.18 3.84 7.87
N TYR A 126 13.05 2.74 8.61
CA TYR A 126 12.72 2.74 10.04
C TYR A 126 13.76 3.49 10.87
N LYS A 127 15.04 3.38 10.51
CA LYS A 127 16.16 3.94 11.30
C LYS A 127 16.22 5.46 11.20
N THR A 128 15.85 6.00 10.05
CA THR A 128 15.95 7.43 9.76
C THR A 128 14.60 8.15 9.70
N GLY A 129 13.49 7.42 9.57
CA GLY A 129 12.15 7.97 9.39
C GLY A 129 11.94 8.65 8.04
N ASN A 130 12.82 8.41 7.05
CA ASN A 130 12.74 9.03 5.73
C ASN A 130 12.17 8.07 4.69
N PHE A 131 11.45 8.63 3.71
CA PHE A 131 11.07 7.89 2.50
C PHE A 131 12.26 7.73 1.57
N ILE A 132 12.54 6.50 1.16
CA ILE A 132 13.67 6.12 0.31
C ILE A 132 13.15 5.52 -0.99
N SER A 133 13.52 6.16 -2.10
CA SER A 133 13.25 5.63 -3.45
C SER A 133 13.98 4.30 -3.66
N SER A 134 13.26 3.30 -4.18
CA SER A 134 13.77 1.95 -4.44
C SER A 134 13.84 1.66 -5.93
N ASN A 135 14.99 1.21 -6.41
CA ASN A 135 15.16 0.71 -7.78
C ASN A 135 15.02 -0.83 -7.87
N HIS A 136 14.55 -1.50 -6.81
CA HIS A 136 14.55 -2.97 -6.73
C HIS A 136 13.80 -3.61 -7.91
N MET A 137 12.67 -3.01 -8.32
CA MET A 137 11.85 -3.53 -9.39
C MET A 137 12.51 -3.50 -10.77
N ILE A 138 13.52 -2.66 -11.00
CA ILE A 138 14.14 -2.50 -12.32
C ILE A 138 14.84 -3.80 -12.73
N GLY A 139 14.47 -4.32 -13.89
CA GLY A 139 14.95 -5.60 -14.42
C GLY A 139 14.19 -6.82 -13.93
N LYS A 140 13.21 -6.67 -13.02
CA LYS A 140 12.32 -7.75 -12.60
C LYS A 140 11.26 -8.02 -13.67
N ILE A 141 10.75 -9.25 -13.63
CA ILE A 141 9.60 -9.68 -14.43
C ILE A 141 8.39 -9.65 -13.51
N TYR A 142 7.28 -9.11 -13.98
CA TYR A 142 6.00 -9.17 -13.30
C TYR A 142 4.90 -9.70 -14.22
N HIS A 143 3.87 -10.26 -13.61
CA HIS A 143 2.66 -10.70 -14.31
C HIS A 143 1.69 -9.54 -14.46
N ALA A 144 1.31 -9.20 -15.69
CA ALA A 144 0.28 -8.22 -15.97
C ALA A 144 -1.02 -8.59 -15.24
N PHE A 145 -1.68 -7.59 -14.68
CA PHE A 145 -2.94 -7.73 -13.97
C PHE A 145 -4.06 -6.95 -14.67
N TYR A 146 -5.30 -7.09 -14.19
CA TYR A 146 -6.42 -6.30 -14.73
C TYR A 146 -6.10 -4.80 -14.64
N ASP A 147 -6.54 -4.05 -15.65
CA ASP A 147 -6.36 -2.60 -15.81
C ASP A 147 -4.93 -2.12 -16.06
N ASP A 148 -3.97 -3.03 -16.30
CA ASP A 148 -2.67 -2.66 -16.84
C ASP A 148 -2.81 -2.18 -18.28
N ILE A 149 -2.57 -0.89 -18.52
CA ILE A 149 -2.57 -0.29 -19.86
C ILE A 149 -1.24 0.40 -20.10
N LEU A 150 -0.61 0.07 -21.23
CA LEU A 150 0.62 0.70 -21.66
C LEU A 150 0.31 2.00 -22.40
N PHE A 151 0.93 3.06 -21.89
CA PHE A 151 0.98 4.39 -22.49
C PHE A 151 2.31 4.59 -23.21
N ARG A 152 2.28 5.23 -24.38
CA ARG A 152 3.49 5.44 -25.21
C ARG A 152 4.57 6.27 -24.52
N GLN A 153 4.17 7.20 -23.65
CA GLN A 153 5.03 8.13 -22.93
C GLN A 153 4.46 8.39 -21.53
N LEU A 154 5.34 8.73 -20.59
CA LEU A 154 4.99 8.99 -19.20
C LEU A 154 3.93 10.10 -19.05
N GLU A 155 3.99 11.14 -19.90
CA GLU A 155 3.04 12.27 -19.88
C GLU A 155 1.58 11.88 -20.11
N TYR A 156 1.34 10.68 -20.66
CA TYR A 156 0.00 10.16 -20.89
C TYR A 156 -0.51 9.27 -19.74
N VAL A 157 0.35 8.89 -18.79
CA VAL A 157 -0.07 8.10 -17.64
C VAL A 157 -1.01 8.95 -16.78
N PRO A 158 -2.24 8.49 -16.51
CA PRO A 158 -3.21 9.26 -15.72
C PRO A 158 -2.72 9.52 -14.29
N TRP A 159 -3.01 10.73 -13.81
CA TRP A 159 -2.72 11.15 -12.45
C TRP A 159 -3.86 12.05 -11.93
N GLY A 160 -4.15 11.94 -10.63
CA GLY A 160 -5.14 12.78 -9.96
C GLY A 160 -6.47 12.07 -9.71
N PRO A 161 -7.62 12.71 -9.99
CA PRO A 161 -8.94 12.12 -9.75
C PRO A 161 -9.14 10.81 -10.53
N PRO A 162 -10.06 9.95 -10.09
CA PRO A 162 -10.22 8.61 -10.61
C PRO A 162 -10.87 8.69 -11.96
N ILE A 163 -10.28 7.96 -12.90
CA ILE A 163 -10.82 7.75 -14.23
C ILE A 163 -10.81 6.25 -14.54
N ASN A 164 -11.65 5.83 -15.47
CA ASN A 164 -11.54 4.47 -15.99
C ASN A 164 -10.32 4.42 -16.92
N ILE A 165 -9.35 3.58 -16.58
CA ILE A 165 -8.16 3.34 -17.39
C ILE A 165 -8.55 2.43 -18.56
N THR A 166 -8.59 2.98 -19.79
CA THR A 166 -8.99 2.23 -20.99
C THR A 166 -8.08 2.56 -22.19
N LEU A 167 -8.14 1.74 -23.24
CA LEU A 167 -7.41 1.94 -24.49
C LEU A 167 -7.84 3.18 -25.29
N ASP A 168 -8.97 3.82 -24.93
CA ASP A 168 -9.44 5.03 -25.57
C ASP A 168 -8.74 6.30 -25.05
N LEU A 169 -7.96 6.19 -23.97
CA LEU A 169 -7.22 7.31 -23.41
C LEU A 169 -6.07 7.75 -24.34
N PRO A 170 -5.74 9.05 -24.37
CA PRO A 170 -4.61 9.55 -25.14
C PRO A 170 -3.32 8.81 -24.81
N GLY A 171 -2.59 8.37 -25.83
CA GLY A 171 -1.31 7.69 -25.64
C GLY A 171 -1.41 6.22 -25.21
N ALA A 172 -2.58 5.72 -24.79
CA ALA A 172 -2.81 4.30 -24.58
C ALA A 172 -2.67 3.55 -25.91
N PHE A 173 -2.04 2.37 -25.90
CA PHE A 173 -1.83 1.62 -27.14
C PHE A 173 -1.81 0.11 -26.99
N TYR A 174 -1.74 -0.41 -25.77
CA TYR A 174 -1.71 -1.85 -25.53
C TYR A 174 -2.24 -2.18 -24.13
N GLU A 175 -3.09 -3.18 -24.06
CA GLU A 175 -3.60 -3.79 -22.84
C GLU A 175 -3.05 -5.23 -22.84
N PRO A 176 -2.10 -5.58 -21.96
CA PRO A 176 -1.56 -6.92 -21.85
C PRO A 176 -2.64 -7.92 -21.44
N GLU A 177 -2.49 -9.18 -21.86
CA GLU A 177 -3.37 -10.23 -21.36
C GLU A 177 -3.08 -10.50 -19.88
N PHE A 178 -4.11 -10.88 -19.11
CA PHE A 178 -3.92 -11.27 -17.71
C PHE A 178 -2.85 -12.36 -17.57
N GLY A 179 -1.84 -12.11 -16.74
CA GLY A 179 -0.70 -13.00 -16.54
C GLY A 179 0.41 -12.90 -17.58
N GLU A 180 0.31 -12.00 -18.57
CA GLU A 180 1.40 -11.73 -19.52
C GLU A 180 2.65 -11.25 -18.76
N LEU A 181 3.83 -11.75 -19.13
CA LEU A 181 5.07 -11.37 -18.47
C LEU A 181 5.63 -10.05 -19.01
N LEU A 182 5.85 -9.09 -18.13
CA LEU A 182 6.33 -7.76 -18.43
C LEU A 182 7.64 -7.51 -17.68
N THR A 183 8.67 -7.04 -18.37
CA THR A 183 9.97 -6.70 -17.76
C THR A 183 9.99 -5.22 -17.41
N VAL A 184 10.25 -4.87 -16.16
CA VAL A 184 10.40 -3.46 -15.75
C VAL A 184 11.75 -2.92 -16.24
N LEU A 185 11.71 -1.78 -16.91
CA LEU A 185 12.86 -1.11 -17.49
C LEU A 185 13.26 0.14 -16.70
N ASP A 186 12.28 0.84 -16.15
CA ASP A 186 12.45 2.12 -15.45
C ASP A 186 11.22 2.40 -14.58
N LYS A 187 11.28 3.47 -13.77
CA LYS A 187 10.15 3.93 -12.96
C LYS A 187 10.16 5.45 -12.78
N ASP A 188 9.02 6.00 -12.38
CA ASP A 188 8.86 7.38 -11.93
C ASP A 188 8.06 7.40 -10.62
N ASP A 189 8.69 7.87 -9.55
CA ASP A 189 8.06 7.91 -8.22
C ASP A 189 6.96 8.98 -8.15
N GLY A 190 7.15 10.12 -8.83
CA GLY A 190 6.22 11.23 -8.78
C GLY A 190 4.90 10.93 -9.50
N ALA A 191 4.98 10.21 -10.61
CA ALA A 191 3.83 9.73 -11.37
C ALA A 191 3.32 8.35 -10.92
N GLN A 192 4.02 7.70 -9.98
CA GLN A 192 3.76 6.32 -9.55
C GLN A 192 3.60 5.37 -10.74
N ALA A 193 4.57 5.43 -11.65
CA ALA A 193 4.51 4.75 -12.93
C ALA A 193 5.77 3.92 -13.19
N ILE A 194 5.62 2.84 -13.95
CA ILE A 194 6.73 1.98 -14.36
C ILE A 194 6.81 1.90 -15.87
N LYS A 195 8.02 1.93 -16.40
CA LYS A 195 8.27 1.62 -17.81
C LYS A 195 8.52 0.14 -17.95
N VAL A 196 7.89 -0.50 -18.92
CA VAL A 196 7.92 -1.96 -19.06
C VAL A 196 8.15 -2.38 -20.50
N ARG A 197 8.58 -3.63 -20.69
CA ARG A 197 8.68 -4.31 -21.98
C ARG A 197 7.90 -5.62 -21.97
N THR A 198 7.01 -5.80 -22.93
CA THR A 198 6.30 -7.06 -23.16
C THR A 198 7.22 -8.13 -23.74
N GLN A 199 6.82 -9.40 -23.68
CA GLN A 199 7.60 -10.49 -24.28
C GLN A 199 7.80 -10.32 -25.79
N ASP A 200 6.85 -9.69 -26.48
CA ASP A 200 6.93 -9.41 -27.91
C ASP A 200 7.60 -8.06 -28.26
N GLY A 201 8.16 -7.37 -27.24
CA GLY A 201 9.05 -6.24 -27.41
C GLY A 201 8.39 -4.86 -27.47
N LYS A 202 7.08 -4.76 -27.17
CA LYS A 202 6.43 -3.45 -26.98
C LYS A 202 6.96 -2.81 -25.71
N GLU A 203 7.20 -1.50 -25.74
CA GLU A 203 7.60 -0.73 -24.57
C GLU A 203 6.59 0.39 -24.30
N GLY A 204 6.24 0.58 -23.04
CA GLY A 204 5.31 1.61 -22.60
C GLY A 204 5.40 1.84 -21.10
N TRP A 205 4.62 2.80 -20.63
CA TRP A 205 4.47 3.13 -19.22
C TRP A 205 3.14 2.62 -18.69
N ILE A 206 3.14 2.08 -17.47
CA ILE A 206 1.93 1.69 -16.73
C ILE A 206 1.89 2.50 -15.43
N GLY A 207 0.71 2.95 -15.04
CA GLY A 207 0.48 3.66 -13.78
C GLY A 207 -1.00 4.05 -13.65
N GLY A 208 -1.29 4.97 -12.73
CA GLY A 208 -2.68 5.40 -12.47
C GLY A 208 -3.46 4.46 -11.53
N HIS A 209 -2.79 3.56 -10.82
CA HIS A 209 -3.44 2.63 -9.87
C HIS A 209 -3.90 3.31 -8.58
N HIS A 210 -3.27 4.43 -8.20
CA HIS A 210 -3.48 5.13 -6.93
C HIS A 210 -4.26 6.45 -7.09
N MET A 211 -5.24 6.45 -8.00
CA MET A 211 -6.09 7.63 -8.21
C MET A 211 -7.07 7.84 -7.03
N VAL A 212 -7.31 9.11 -6.71
CA VAL A 212 -7.96 9.57 -5.47
C VAL A 212 -9.43 9.92 -5.73
N TRP A 213 -10.40 9.16 -5.22
CA TRP A 213 -11.82 9.57 -5.24
C TRP A 213 -12.01 10.74 -4.26
N ASN A 214 -12.60 11.83 -4.75
CA ASN A 214 -13.00 12.98 -3.93
C ASN A 214 -14.34 12.73 -3.26
#